data_AF-A0A6N7J1V0-F1
#
_entry.id   AF-A0A6N7J1V0-F1
#
_cell.length_a   1.000
_cell.length_b   1.000
_cell.length_c   1.000
_cell.angle_alpha   90.00
_cell.angle_beta   90.00
_cell.angle_gamma   90.00
#
_symmetry.space_group_name_H-M   'P 1'
#
loop_
_entity.id
_entity.type
_entity.pdbx_description
1 polymer ?
#
loop_
_entity_poly.entity_id
_entity_poly.type
_entity_poly.pdbx_seq_one_letter_code
_entity_poly.pdbx_strand_id
1 'polypeptide(L)'
;MAGVSRNFFSDCKTYDEMHHKYIQTRFLLRRMELGMEESAYEELTAQIADGEISLPALSAFLVYDTVDKKGMVKKLMDIYRNTGNTDKLNTLYIIYNEIKDQDLPVKYI
;
A
#
# COMPACT_ATOMS: atom_id res chain seq x y z
N MET A 1 -16.21 -11.59 20.99
CA MET A 1 -14.91 -11.11 21.48
C MET A 1 -14.53 -9.90 20.65
N ALA A 2 -14.34 -8.73 21.26
CA ALA A 2 -13.90 -7.53 20.55
C ALA A 2 -12.45 -7.77 20.12
N GLY A 3 -12.25 -8.10 18.84
CA GLY A 3 -10.94 -8.40 18.28
C GLY A 3 -10.03 -7.19 18.43
N VAL A 4 -8.89 -7.36 19.10
CA VAL A 4 -7.85 -6.34 19.15
C VAL A 4 -7.44 -6.05 17.70
N SER A 5 -7.81 -4.87 17.20
CA SER A 5 -7.38 -4.36 15.91
C SER A 5 -5.85 -4.21 15.97
N ARG A 6 -5.12 -5.17 15.40
CA ARG A 6 -3.67 -5.00 15.21
C ARG A 6 -3.47 -3.82 14.25
N ASN A 7 -2.88 -2.75 14.76
CA ASN A 7 -2.40 -1.65 13.93
C ASN A 7 -1.07 -2.03 13.25
N PHE A 8 -0.65 -1.25 12.24
CA PHE A 8 0.56 -1.49 11.45
C PHE A 8 1.85 -1.65 12.29
N PHE A 9 1.92 -1.04 13.48
CA PHE A 9 3.08 -1.06 14.38
C PHE A 9 2.92 -2.03 15.57
N SER A 10 1.95 -2.93 15.55
CA SER A 10 1.63 -3.76 16.73
C SER A 10 2.78 -4.67 17.19
N ASP A 11 3.68 -5.02 16.27
CA ASP A 11 4.85 -5.86 16.56
C ASP A 11 6.10 -5.03 16.89
N CYS A 12 6.01 -3.69 16.85
CA CYS A 12 7.11 -2.78 17.17
C CYS A 12 7.00 -2.32 18.64
N LYS A 13 8.09 -2.43 19.39
CA LYS A 13 8.22 -2.04 20.80
C LYS A 13 8.95 -0.71 20.98
N THR A 14 9.74 -0.30 19.98
CA THR A 14 10.53 0.94 20.02
C THR A 14 10.22 1.84 18.83
N TYR A 15 10.52 3.14 18.98
CA TYR A 15 10.42 4.10 17.87
C TYR A 15 11.31 3.70 16.69
N ASP A 16 12.53 3.23 16.95
CA ASP A 16 13.47 2.82 15.91
C ASP A 16 12.90 1.65 15.08
N GLU A 17 12.26 0.68 15.72
CA GLU A 17 11.56 -0.41 15.02
C GLU A 17 10.39 0.10 14.17
N MET A 18 9.58 1.03 14.71
CA MET A 18 8.47 1.64 13.98
C MET A 18 8.97 2.42 12.75
N HIS A 19 10.01 3.23 12.94
CA HIS A 19 10.62 4.02 11.88
C HIS A 19 11.24 3.11 10.81
N HIS A 20 11.95 2.06 11.21
CA HIS A 20 12.53 1.09 10.28
C HIS A 20 11.45 0.42 9.44
N LYS A 21 10.38 -0.10 10.07
CA LYS A 21 9.25 -0.73 9.39
C LYS A 21 8.60 0.24 8.40
N TYR A 22 8.34 1.48 8.81
CA TYR A 22 7.76 2.51 7.95
C TYR A 22 8.64 2.79 6.72
N ILE A 23 9.95 3.01 6.91
CA ILE A 23 10.88 3.30 5.81
C ILE A 23 11.03 2.10 4.87
N GLN A 24 11.09 0.88 5.40
CA GLN A 24 11.16 -0.34 4.57
C GLN A 24 9.92 -0.47 3.69
N THR A 25 8.71 -0.39 4.27
CA THR A 25 7.46 -0.45 3.50
C THR A 25 7.39 0.64 2.44
N ARG A 26 7.75 1.89 2.80
CA ARG A 26 7.79 3.02 1.87
C ARG A 26 8.74 2.76 0.70
N PHE A 27 9.91 2.19 0.97
CA PHE A 27 10.90 1.90 -0.05
C PHE A 27 10.43 0.81 -1.02
N LEU A 28 9.83 -0.26 -0.50
CA LEU A 28 9.23 -1.32 -1.33
C LEU A 28 8.07 -0.78 -2.18
N LEU A 29 7.19 0.04 -1.60
CA LEU A 29 6.11 0.71 -2.33
C LEU A 29 6.67 1.57 -3.47
N ARG A 30 7.76 2.31 -3.22
CA ARG A 30 8.41 3.13 -4.25
C ARG A 30 9.00 2.29 -5.38
N ARG A 31 9.59 1.13 -5.09
CA ARG A 31 10.08 0.20 -6.13
C ARG A 31 8.92 -0.33 -6.99
N MET A 32 7.82 -0.70 -6.34
CA MET A 32 6.60 -1.14 -7.02
C MET A 32 6.02 -0.03 -7.90
N GLU A 33 5.98 1.21 -7.40
CA GLU A 33 5.52 2.41 -8.13
C GLU A 33 6.40 2.68 -9.37
N LEU A 34 7.72 2.58 -9.23
CA LEU A 34 8.68 2.76 -10.33
C LEU A 34 8.67 1.62 -11.36
N GLY A 35 7.85 0.59 -11.16
CA GLY A 35 7.76 -0.53 -12.10
C GLY A 35 9.03 -1.37 -12.16
N MET A 36 9.76 -1.48 -11.05
CA MET A 36 10.89 -2.42 -10.95
C MET A 36 10.42 -3.87 -11.08
N GLU A 37 11.36 -4.81 -11.19
CA GLU A 37 11.07 -6.25 -11.18
C GLU A 37 10.37 -6.68 -9.89
N GLU A 38 9.44 -7.63 -9.98
CA GLU A 38 8.61 -8.08 -8.84
C GLU A 38 9.47 -8.60 -7.67
N SER A 39 10.58 -9.27 -7.96
CA SER A 39 11.56 -9.71 -6.95
C SER A 39 12.10 -8.57 -6.08
N ALA A 40 12.07 -7.32 -6.54
CA ALA A 40 12.52 -6.17 -5.77
C ALA A 40 11.52 -5.72 -4.69
N TYR A 41 10.27 -6.20 -4.76
CA TYR A 41 9.19 -5.87 -3.82
C TYR A 41 8.29 -7.07 -3.47
N GLU A 42 8.76 -8.30 -3.69
CA GLU A 42 8.00 -9.53 -3.42
C GLU A 42 7.56 -9.67 -1.96
N GLU A 43 8.40 -9.22 -1.02
CA GLU A 43 8.07 -9.21 0.41
C GLU A 43 6.84 -8.34 0.68
N LEU A 44 6.73 -7.19 0.00
CA LEU A 44 5.59 -6.30 0.14
C LEU A 44 4.31 -6.94 -0.41
N THR A 45 4.37 -7.58 -1.58
CA THR A 45 3.17 -8.21 -2.16
C THR A 45 2.67 -9.36 -1.28
N ALA A 46 3.58 -10.16 -0.72
CA ALA A 46 3.26 -11.20 0.26
C ALA A 46 2.60 -10.61 1.52
N GLN A 47 3.22 -9.60 2.15
CA GLN A 47 2.68 -8.94 3.35
C GLN A 47 1.29 -8.32 3.12
N ILE A 48 1.03 -7.77 1.93
CA ILE A 48 -0.29 -7.25 1.55
C ILE A 48 -1.30 -8.38 1.35
N ALA A 49 -0.89 -9.45 0.66
CA ALA A 49 -1.72 -10.60 0.36
C ALA A 49 -2.16 -11.34 1.63
N ASP A 50 -1.23 -11.55 2.56
CA ASP A 50 -1.45 -12.21 3.84
C ASP A 50 -2.17 -11.30 4.85
N GLY A 51 -2.35 -10.02 4.51
CA GLY A 51 -3.07 -9.05 5.34
C GLY A 51 -2.26 -8.52 6.53
N GLU A 52 -0.95 -8.78 6.57
CA GLU A 52 -0.03 -8.17 7.54
C GLU A 52 0.01 -6.65 7.40
N ILE A 53 -0.10 -6.16 6.16
CA ILE A 53 -0.33 -4.74 5.87
C ILE A 53 -1.78 -4.55 5.44
N SER A 54 -2.53 -3.86 6.30
CA SER A 54 -3.94 -3.58 6.05
C SER A 54 -4.13 -2.50 4.98
N LEU A 55 -5.27 -2.54 4.27
CA LEU A 55 -5.62 -1.51 3.29
C LEU A 55 -5.64 -0.09 3.89
N PRO A 56 -6.17 0.17 5.11
CA PRO A 56 -6.08 1.48 5.73
C PRO A 56 -4.62 1.97 5.92
N ALA A 57 -3.69 1.08 6.27
CA ALA A 57 -2.28 1.44 6.36
C ALA A 57 -1.71 1.82 4.97
N LEU A 58 -2.01 1.03 3.94
CA LEU A 58 -1.62 1.34 2.56
C LEU A 58 -2.20 2.67 2.08
N SER A 59 -3.45 2.98 2.44
CA SER A 59 -4.09 4.25 2.07
C SER A 59 -3.33 5.47 2.61
N ALA A 60 -2.72 5.37 3.80
CA ALA A 60 -1.86 6.44 4.32
C ALA A 60 -0.65 6.68 3.40
N PHE A 61 0.03 5.61 2.97
CA PHE A 61 1.14 5.72 2.02
C PHE A 61 0.69 6.22 0.63
N LEU A 62 -0.49 5.82 0.16
CA LEU A 62 -1.05 6.32 -1.10
C LEU A 62 -1.29 7.84 -1.06
N VAL A 63 -1.75 8.36 0.08
CA VAL A 63 -2.04 9.79 0.23
C VAL A 63 -0.75 10.60 0.32
N TYR A 64 0.21 10.18 1.14
CA TYR A 64 1.36 11.00 1.52
C TYR A 64 2.65 10.68 0.78
N ASP A 65 2.86 9.43 0.34
CA ASP A 65 4.16 8.94 -0.12
C ASP A 65 4.18 8.49 -1.57
N THR A 66 3.04 8.54 -2.25
CA THR A 66 2.88 8.07 -3.63
C THR A 66 2.66 9.22 -4.60
N VAL A 67 3.40 9.23 -5.71
CA VAL A 67 3.28 10.21 -6.79
C VAL A 67 2.23 9.75 -7.80
N ASP A 68 2.37 8.54 -8.35
CA ASP A 68 1.39 7.92 -9.24
C ASP A 68 0.36 7.11 -8.45
N LYS A 69 -0.56 7.84 -7.83
CA LYS A 69 -1.65 7.25 -7.03
C LYS A 69 -2.51 6.31 -7.86
N LYS A 70 -2.79 6.67 -9.12
CA LYS A 70 -3.60 5.86 -10.04
C LYS A 70 -2.93 4.53 -10.36
N GLY A 71 -1.66 4.56 -10.74
CA GLY A 71 -0.87 3.36 -11.02
C GLY A 71 -0.76 2.46 -9.80
N MET A 72 -0.53 3.05 -8.63
CA MET A 72 -0.44 2.29 -7.38
C MET A 72 -1.76 1.65 -6.96
N VAL A 73 -2.88 2.36 -7.07
CA VAL A 73 -4.20 1.77 -6.81
C VAL A 73 -4.47 0.58 -7.72
N LYS A 74 -4.14 0.66 -9.03
CA LYS A 74 -4.27 -0.49 -9.95
C LYS A 74 -3.43 -1.69 -9.51
N LYS A 75 -2.17 -1.47 -9.12
CA LYS A 75 -1.29 -2.55 -8.64
C LYS A 75 -1.85 -3.22 -7.37
N LEU A 76 -2.39 -2.44 -6.44
CA LEU A 76 -3.07 -2.98 -5.26
C LEU A 76 -4.32 -3.77 -5.62
N MET A 77 -5.10 -3.31 -6.62
CA MET A 77 -6.26 -4.05 -7.11
C MET A 77 -5.85 -5.41 -7.69
N ASP A 78 -4.72 -5.48 -8.40
CA ASP A 78 -4.21 -6.74 -8.95
C ASP A 78 -3.83 -7.73 -7.84
N ILE A 79 -3.16 -7.25 -6.78
CA ILE A 79 -2.82 -8.06 -5.60
C ILE A 79 -4.10 -8.62 -4.95
N TYR A 80 -5.10 -7.77 -4.68
CA TYR A 80 -6.33 -8.22 -4.02
C TYR A 80 -7.24 -9.06 -4.92
N ARG A 81 -7.15 -8.89 -6.25
CA ARG A 81 -7.79 -9.80 -7.20
C ARG A 81 -7.21 -11.20 -7.10
N ASN A 82 -5.89 -11.32 -6.98
CA ASN A 82 -5.20 -12.61 -6.86
C ASN A 82 -5.49 -13.33 -5.53
N THR A 83 -5.78 -12.59 -4.45
CA THR A 83 -6.17 -13.19 -3.16
C THR A 83 -7.67 -13.45 -3.03
N GLY A 84 -8.50 -13.05 -4.00
CA GLY A 84 -9.95 -13.18 -3.94
C GLY A 84 -10.62 -12.26 -2.92
N ASN A 85 -9.94 -11.21 -2.45
CA ASN A 85 -10.48 -10.29 -1.44
C ASN A 85 -11.36 -9.20 -2.08
N THR A 86 -12.60 -9.57 -2.39
CA THR A 86 -13.57 -8.72 -3.11
C THR A 86 -13.90 -7.42 -2.36
N ASP A 87 -13.93 -7.43 -1.02
CA ASP A 87 -14.27 -6.23 -0.23
C ASP A 87 -13.19 -5.14 -0.35
N LYS A 88 -11.92 -5.53 -0.23
CA LYS A 88 -10.80 -4.61 -0.42
C LYS A 88 -10.70 -4.16 -1.88
N LEU A 89 -10.99 -5.04 -2.83
CA LEU A 89 -11.04 -4.71 -4.25
C LEU A 89 -12.12 -3.68 -4.57
N ASN A 90 -13.34 -3.83 -4.04
CA ASN A 90 -14.43 -2.86 -4.18
C ASN A 90 -14.05 -1.50 -3.59
N THR A 91 -13.40 -1.49 -2.42
CA THR A 91 -12.89 -0.26 -1.80
C THR A 91 -11.91 0.46 -2.72
N LEU A 92 -10.97 -0.28 -3.34
CA LEU A 92 -10.00 0.27 -4.27
C LEU A 92 -10.65 0.77 -5.58
N TYR A 93 -11.71 0.13 -6.06
CA TYR A 93 -12.49 0.63 -7.20
C TYR A 93 -13.11 2.00 -6.92
N ILE A 94 -13.65 2.21 -5.72
CA ILE A 94 -14.19 3.52 -5.31
C ILE A 94 -13.07 4.55 -5.32
N ILE A 95 -11.96 4.27 -4.63
CA ILE A 95 -10.79 5.18 -4.59
C ILE A 95 -10.29 5.48 -6.01
N TYR A 96 -10.17 4.48 -6.87
CA TYR A 96 -9.74 4.65 -8.25
C TYR A 96 -10.65 5.61 -9.01
N ASN A 97 -11.97 5.45 -8.89
CA ASN A 97 -12.92 6.31 -9.59
C ASN A 97 -12.88 7.77 -9.14
N GLU A 98 -12.53 8.04 -7.89
CA GLU A 98 -12.35 9.39 -7.36
C GLU A 98 -11.06 10.07 -7.87
N ILE A 99 -10.02 9.29 -8.18
CA ILE A 99 -8.69 9.83 -8.53
C ILE A 99 -8.27 9.61 -9.99
N LYS A 100 -9.02 8.84 -10.79
CA LYS A 100 -8.61 8.41 -12.15
C LYS A 100 -8.38 9.58 -13.12
N ASP A 101 -9.10 10.68 -12.91
CA ASP A 101 -9.07 11.89 -13.74
C ASP A 101 -8.15 12.96 -13.14
N GLN A 102 -7.50 12.68 -12.00
CA GLN A 102 -6.47 13.56 -11.45
C GLN A 102 -5.19 13.42 -12.26
N ASP A 103 -4.66 14.56 -12.70
CA ASP A 103 -3.34 14.60 -13.28
C ASP A 103 -2.27 14.24 -12.25
N LEU A 104 -1.18 13.64 -12.72
CA LEU A 104 -0.01 13.45 -11.88
C LEU A 104 0.43 14.82 -11.37
N PRO A 105 0.67 14.98 -10.06
CA PRO A 105 1.19 16.24 -9.55
C PRO A 105 2.47 16.58 -10.30
N VAL A 106 2.43 17.64 -11.11
CA VAL A 106 3.57 18.13 -11.87
C VAL A 106 4.63 18.52 -10.84
N LYS A 107 5.76 17.82 -10.89
CA LYS A 107 6.88 18.03 -9.99
C LYS A 107 7.28 19.51 -10.06
N TYR A 108 7.31 20.22 -8.92
CA TYR A 108 8.11 21.43 -8.84
C TYR A 108 9.57 21.02 -9.04
N ILE A 109 10.14 21.49 -10.15
CA ILE A 109 11.55 21.33 -10.54
C ILE A 109 12.40 22.19 -9.62
#